data_AF-A0AAU5UW79-F1
#
_entry.id   AF-A0AAU5UW79-F1
#
_cell.length_a   1.000
_cell.length_b   1.000
_cell.length_c   1.000
_cell.angle_alpha   90.00
_cell.angle_beta   90.00
_cell.angle_gamma   90.00
#
_symmetry.space_group_name_H-M   'P 1'
#
loop_
_entity.id
_entity.type
_entity.pdbx_description
1 polymer ?
#
loop_
_entity_poly.entity_id
_entity_poly.type
_entity_poly.pdbx_seq_one_letter_code
_entity_poly.pdbx_strand_id
1 'polypeptide(L)'
;MKRSVGCGVLAVALAAGVLSVPSGAHADATDGDLTLRSNELTVTVGADFPRVVKYVDNASGQALGGRPDAISTVTIDGTARTAHLAGPATVSGARASYTLAFDALPGVELDAA
;
A
#
# COMPACT_ATOMS: atom_id res chain seq x y z
N MET A 1 37.42 -25.38 -63.63
CA MET A 1 36.90 -26.37 -62.66
C MET A 1 37.08 -25.83 -61.25
N LYS A 2 35.95 -25.65 -60.54
CA LYS A 2 35.72 -25.62 -59.08
C LYS A 2 36.94 -25.55 -58.12
N ARG A 3 36.93 -24.58 -57.18
CA ARG A 3 37.12 -24.79 -55.71
C ARG A 3 36.82 -23.52 -54.88
N SER A 4 35.70 -23.60 -54.15
CA SER A 4 35.36 -23.19 -52.76
C SER A 4 36.52 -22.84 -51.80
N VAL A 5 36.40 -22.16 -50.64
CA VAL A 5 35.35 -21.56 -49.77
C VAL A 5 36.09 -20.74 -48.68
N GLY A 6 35.44 -19.76 -48.03
CA GLY A 6 35.93 -19.20 -46.76
C GLY A 6 34.96 -18.19 -46.13
N CYS A 7 33.90 -18.71 -45.51
CA CYS A 7 32.79 -17.98 -44.90
C CYS A 7 33.21 -17.39 -43.54
N GLY A 8 33.25 -16.05 -43.43
CA GLY A 8 33.48 -15.35 -42.17
C GLY A 8 32.30 -14.44 -41.87
N VAL A 9 31.40 -14.87 -40.97
CA VAL A 9 30.52 -13.96 -40.24
C VAL A 9 30.52 -14.41 -38.80
N LEU A 10 31.16 -13.60 -37.97
CA LEU A 10 31.21 -13.70 -36.53
C LEU A 10 29.79 -13.37 -36.01
N ALA A 11 29.06 -14.39 -35.57
CA ALA A 11 27.76 -14.21 -34.93
C ALA A 11 27.98 -13.63 -33.52
N VAL A 12 27.73 -12.33 -33.36
CA VAL A 12 27.58 -11.71 -32.04
C VAL A 12 26.20 -12.10 -31.50
N ALA A 13 26.18 -13.06 -30.58
CA ALA A 13 25.00 -13.39 -29.81
C ALA A 13 24.71 -12.22 -28.84
N LEU A 14 23.67 -11.44 -29.15
CA LEU A 14 23.09 -10.50 -28.19
C LEU A 14 22.39 -11.32 -27.10
N ALA A 15 23.08 -11.51 -25.98
CA ALA A 15 22.45 -11.98 -24.76
C ALA A 15 21.43 -10.94 -24.31
N ALA A 16 20.14 -11.27 -24.43
CA ALA A 16 19.05 -10.50 -23.88
C ALA A 16 19.23 -10.39 -22.37
N GLY A 17 19.69 -9.23 -21.90
CA GLY A 17 19.73 -8.90 -20.49
C GLY A 17 18.29 -8.89 -19.97
N VAL A 18 17.94 -9.91 -19.19
CA VAL A 18 16.78 -9.87 -18.32
C VAL A 18 17.03 -8.78 -17.29
N LEU A 19 16.48 -7.58 -17.53
CA LEU A 19 16.43 -6.52 -16.55
C LEU A 19 15.49 -7.00 -15.44
N SER A 20 16.09 -7.59 -14.41
CA SER A 20 15.45 -7.84 -13.12
C SER A 20 15.04 -6.48 -12.56
N VAL A 21 13.79 -6.07 -12.80
CA VAL A 21 13.21 -4.93 -12.09
C VAL A 21 13.20 -5.31 -10.61
N PRO A 22 13.85 -4.55 -9.71
CA PRO A 22 13.73 -4.82 -8.29
C PRO A 22 12.27 -4.59 -7.94
N SER A 23 11.52 -5.69 -7.79
CA SER A 23 10.25 -5.70 -7.11
C SER A 23 10.58 -5.31 -5.67
N GLY A 24 10.53 -4.00 -5.37
CA GLY A 24 10.66 -3.50 -4.01
C GLY A 24 9.70 -4.26 -3.13
N ALA A 25 10.10 -4.63 -1.91
CA ALA A 25 9.28 -5.45 -1.03
C ALA A 25 7.84 -4.92 -0.96
N HIS A 26 6.92 -5.59 -1.65
CA HIS A 26 5.50 -5.33 -1.50
C HIS A 26 5.19 -5.85 -0.11
N ALA A 27 4.91 -4.96 0.83
CA ALA A 27 4.16 -5.36 2.01
C ALA A 27 2.82 -5.89 1.51
N ASP A 28 2.67 -7.21 1.57
CA ASP A 28 1.41 -7.90 1.29
C ASP A 28 0.36 -7.28 2.20
N ALA A 29 -0.71 -6.78 1.58
CA ALA A 29 -1.85 -6.26 2.33
C ALA A 29 -2.33 -7.37 3.25
N THR A 30 -2.33 -7.10 4.56
CA THR A 30 -2.88 -8.05 5.53
C THR A 30 -4.38 -8.13 5.31
N ASP A 31 -4.97 -9.33 5.46
CA ASP A 31 -6.42 -9.52 5.44
C ASP A 31 -7.06 -8.50 6.40
N GLY A 32 -7.72 -7.48 5.84
CA GLY A 32 -8.29 -6.37 6.60
C GLY A 32 -7.87 -4.96 6.18
N ASP A 33 -7.03 -4.75 5.15
CA ASP A 33 -6.80 -3.40 4.64
C ASP A 33 -7.86 -2.94 3.61
N LEU A 34 -8.21 -1.65 3.65
CA LEU A 34 -9.12 -1.01 2.70
C LEU A 34 -8.33 -0.25 1.63
N THR A 35 -8.90 -0.13 0.43
CA THR A 35 -8.27 0.60 -0.68
C THR A 35 -9.10 1.80 -1.09
N LEU A 36 -8.46 2.97 -1.13
CA LEU A 36 -9.01 4.21 -1.68
C LEU A 36 -8.32 4.51 -3.01
N ARG A 37 -9.07 4.95 -4.02
CA ARG A 37 -8.54 5.22 -5.36
C ARG A 37 -8.98 6.58 -5.90
N SER A 38 -8.03 7.31 -6.46
CA SER A 38 -8.24 8.40 -7.42
C SER A 38 -7.59 8.03 -8.77
N ASN A 39 -7.62 8.95 -9.74
CA ASN A 39 -6.92 8.75 -11.01
C ASN A 39 -5.39 8.68 -10.82
N GLU A 40 -4.86 9.48 -9.91
CA GLU A 40 -3.44 9.70 -9.69
C GLU A 40 -2.88 8.76 -8.62
N LEU A 41 -3.68 8.37 -7.62
CA LEU A 41 -3.19 7.71 -6.43
C LEU A 41 -4.06 6.53 -5.99
N THR A 42 -3.43 5.44 -5.60
CA THR A 42 -4.04 4.35 -4.83
C THR A 42 -3.48 4.38 -3.41
N VAL A 43 -4.37 4.38 -2.42
CA VAL A 43 -3.99 4.41 -1.00
C VAL A 43 -4.54 3.18 -0.31
N THR A 44 -3.67 2.47 0.40
CA THR A 44 -4.06 1.38 1.29
C THR A 44 -4.15 1.91 2.71
N VAL A 45 -5.31 1.75 3.36
CA VAL A 45 -5.58 2.19 4.73
C VAL A 45 -6.01 1.01 5.59
N GLY A 46 -5.77 1.04 6.89
CA GLY A 46 -6.23 -0.04 7.78
C GLY A 46 -7.76 -0.06 7.90
N ALA A 47 -8.40 -1.24 7.94
CA ALA A 47 -9.82 -1.31 8.31
C ALA A 47 -10.04 -1.21 9.82
N ASP A 48 -9.00 -1.44 10.63
CA ASP A 48 -9.07 -1.51 12.09
C ASP A 48 -8.83 -0.16 12.78
N PHE A 49 -8.13 0.76 12.10
CA PHE A 49 -7.80 2.08 12.63
C PHE A 49 -7.54 3.06 11.48
N PRO A 50 -7.88 4.37 11.62
CA PRO A 50 -7.61 5.39 10.61
C PRO A 50 -6.10 5.65 10.45
N ARG A 51 -5.42 4.77 9.72
CA ARG A 51 -4.00 4.88 9.36
C ARG A 51 -3.82 4.58 7.88
N VAL A 52 -2.82 5.20 7.27
CA VAL A 52 -2.37 4.84 5.93
C VAL A 52 -1.24 3.82 6.04
N VAL A 53 -1.39 2.71 5.33
CA VAL A 53 -0.38 1.64 5.21
C VAL A 53 0.60 1.96 4.08
N LYS A 54 0.11 2.42 2.93
CA LYS A 54 0.91 2.67 1.72
C LYS A 54 0.21 3.61 0.75
N TYR A 55 1.00 4.40 0.04
CA TYR A 55 0.59 5.19 -1.13
C TYR A 55 1.25 4.61 -2.38
N VAL A 56 0.53 4.57 -3.50
CA VAL A 56 1.04 4.17 -4.81
C VAL A 56 0.62 5.21 -5.85
N ASP A 57 1.59 5.84 -6.49
CA ASP A 57 1.36 6.69 -7.66
C ASP A 57 0.95 5.83 -8.86
N ASN A 58 -0.22 6.08 -9.43
CA ASN A 58 -0.80 5.23 -10.46
C ASN A 58 -0.09 5.36 -11.81
N ALA A 59 0.54 6.51 -12.10
CA ALA A 59 1.20 6.76 -13.38
C ALA A 59 2.57 6.07 -13.48
N SER A 60 3.35 6.14 -12.41
CA SER A 60 4.71 5.59 -12.34
C SER A 60 4.78 4.23 -11.64
N GLY A 61 3.76 3.86 -10.86
CA GLY A 61 3.76 2.67 -10.02
C GLY A 61 4.62 2.79 -8.75
N GLN A 62 5.23 3.95 -8.51
CA GLN A 62 6.11 4.15 -7.36
C GLN A 62 5.32 4.17 -6.05
N ALA A 63 5.90 3.59 -5.01
CA ALA A 63 5.26 3.43 -3.71
C ALA A 63 5.97 4.21 -2.60
N LEU A 64 5.18 4.76 -1.68
CA LEU A 64 5.64 5.35 -0.43
C LEU A 64 4.96 4.65 0.74
N GLY A 65 5.76 4.12 1.68
CA GLY A 65 5.25 3.47 2.88
C GLY A 65 4.61 4.45 3.87
N GLY A 66 3.56 3.99 4.54
CA GLY A 66 2.97 4.65 5.70
C GLY A 66 3.31 3.89 6.99
N ARG A 67 2.29 3.63 7.82
CA ARG A 67 2.38 2.80 9.03
C ARG A 67 1.74 1.43 8.77
N PRO A 68 2.54 0.38 8.54
CA PRO A 68 2.00 -0.97 8.34
C PRO A 68 1.54 -1.60 9.65
N ASP A 69 2.22 -1.32 10.76
CA ASP A 69 1.91 -1.90 12.06
C ASP A 69 0.54 -1.40 12.58
N ALA A 70 -0.22 -2.31 13.17
CA ALA A 70 -1.47 -1.98 13.83
C ALA A 70 -1.22 -1.02 15.01
N ILE A 71 -2.11 -0.03 15.14
CA ILE A 71 -2.11 0.92 16.25
C ILE A 71 -3.54 1.07 16.75
N SER A 72 -3.71 1.35 18.04
CA SER A 72 -5.03 1.52 18.64
C SER A 72 -5.05 2.63 19.70
N THR A 73 -4.00 3.46 19.76
CA THR A 73 -3.88 4.48 20.81
C THR A 73 -4.21 5.87 20.27
N VAL A 74 -5.09 6.58 20.98
CA VAL A 74 -5.35 8.00 20.79
C VAL A 74 -5.03 8.73 22.09
N THR A 75 -4.33 9.85 22.02
CA THR A 75 -4.09 10.68 23.20
C THR A 75 -5.24 11.68 23.35
N ILE A 76 -5.98 11.58 24.45
CA ILE A 76 -7.08 12.47 24.81
C ILE A 76 -6.70 13.17 26.11
N ASP A 77 -6.66 14.50 26.10
CA ASP A 77 -6.25 15.34 27.23
C ASP A 77 -4.93 14.89 27.88
N GLY A 78 -3.94 14.59 27.03
CA GLY A 78 -2.61 14.12 27.46
C GLY A 78 -2.57 12.67 27.98
N THR A 79 -3.70 11.96 28.01
CA THR A 79 -3.77 10.56 28.43
C THR A 79 -3.90 9.63 27.23
N ALA A 80 -3.04 8.62 27.14
CA ALA A 80 -3.19 7.56 26.14
C ALA A 80 -4.45 6.74 26.42
N ARG A 81 -5.33 6.66 25.43
CA ARG A 81 -6.58 5.89 25.46
C ARG A 81 -6.55 4.84 24.35
N THR A 82 -6.89 3.61 24.72
CA THR A 82 -7.12 2.55 23.73
C THR A 82 -8.45 2.81 23.05
N ALA A 83 -8.41 2.97 21.74
CA ALA A 83 -9.56 3.07 20.86
C ALA A 83 -9.89 1.69 20.27
N HIS A 84 -11.17 1.49 19.99
CA HIS A 84 -11.66 0.42 19.13
C HIS A 84 -12.73 1.00 18.20
N LEU A 85 -13.07 0.28 17.14
CA LEU A 85 -14.13 0.70 16.25
C LEU A 85 -15.50 0.43 16.87
N ALA A 86 -16.36 1.45 16.89
CA ALA A 86 -17.76 1.30 17.28
C ALA A 86 -18.55 0.45 16.25
N GLY A 87 -18.07 0.42 15.01
CA GLY A 87 -18.58 -0.44 13.94
C GLY A 87 -17.58 -0.55 12.78
N PRO A 88 -17.81 -1.46 11.81
CA PRO A 88 -16.90 -1.63 10.69
C PRO A 88 -16.65 -0.32 9.94
N ALA A 89 -15.40 -0.07 9.56
CA ALA A 89 -15.06 1.05 8.69
C ALA A 89 -15.82 0.94 7.36
N THR A 90 -16.25 2.09 6.83
CA THR A 90 -16.98 2.15 5.57
C THR A 90 -16.16 2.83 4.50
N VAL A 91 -16.35 2.45 3.23
CA VAL A 91 -15.70 3.09 2.09
C VAL A 91 -16.77 3.59 1.13
N SER A 92 -16.65 4.86 0.73
CA SER A 92 -17.50 5.49 -0.30
C SER A 92 -16.63 6.29 -1.25
N GLY A 93 -16.50 5.83 -2.48
CA GLY A 93 -15.59 6.41 -3.46
C GLY A 93 -14.14 6.38 -2.97
N ALA A 94 -13.50 7.55 -2.89
CA ALA A 94 -12.13 7.71 -2.42
C ALA A 94 -12.02 8.05 -0.92
N ARG A 95 -13.08 7.79 -0.14
CA ARG A 95 -13.15 8.11 1.29
C ARG A 95 -13.37 6.85 2.12
N ALA A 96 -12.61 6.70 3.21
CA ALA A 96 -12.89 5.76 4.28
C ALA A 96 -13.43 6.53 5.50
N SER A 97 -14.39 5.96 6.23
CA SER A 97 -14.94 6.56 7.44
C SER A 97 -14.93 5.57 8.60
N TYR A 98 -14.54 6.08 9.77
CA TYR A 98 -14.32 5.34 10.99
C TYR A 98 -15.00 6.07 12.15
N THR A 99 -15.59 5.31 13.07
CA THR A 99 -16.06 5.81 14.36
C THR A 99 -15.32 5.04 15.44
N LEU A 100 -14.49 5.75 16.21
CA LEU A 100 -13.69 5.20 17.31
C LEU A 100 -14.41 5.42 18.63
N ALA A 101 -14.47 4.38 19.45
CA ALA A 101 -14.99 4.39 20.81
C ALA A 101 -13.90 3.99 21.82
N PHE A 102 -14.15 4.30 23.09
CA PHE A 102 -13.17 4.18 24.17
C PHE A 102 -13.81 3.59 25.43
N ASP A 103 -13.39 2.38 25.84
CA ASP A 103 -13.94 1.73 27.05
C ASP A 103 -13.75 2.58 28.31
N ALA A 104 -12.63 3.30 28.37
CA ALA A 104 -12.29 4.17 29.50
C ALA A 104 -13.10 5.48 29.53
N LEU A 105 -13.85 5.80 28.46
CA LEU A 105 -14.65 7.02 28.30
C LEU A 105 -16.02 6.65 27.69
N PRO A 106 -16.92 6.01 28.45
CA PRO A 106 -18.19 5.54 27.92
C PRO A 106 -19.04 6.70 27.38
N GLY A 107 -19.58 6.50 26.18
CA GLY A 107 -20.36 7.52 25.46
C GLY A 107 -19.53 8.56 24.70
N VAL A 108 -18.20 8.45 24.71
CA VAL A 108 -17.31 9.28 23.86
C VAL A 108 -16.99 8.53 22.58
N GLU A 109 -17.23 9.19 21.45
CA GLU A 109 -16.88 8.72 20.12
C GLU A 109 -16.03 9.77 19.38
N LEU A 110 -15.19 9.31 18.45
CA LEU A 110 -14.39 10.15 17.57
C LEU A 110 -14.53 9.65 16.13
N ASP A 111 -15.02 10.53 15.26
CA ASP A 111 -15.16 10.25 13.84
C ASP A 111 -13.91 10.68 13.06
N ALA A 112 -13.50 9.85 12.09
CA ALA A 112 -12.44 10.15 11.13
C ALA A 112 -12.92 9.79 9.72
N ALA A 113 -12.82 10.71 8.76
CA ALA A 113 -13.32 10.56 7.39
C ALA A 113 -12.57 11.43 6.36
#